data_AF-A0A856MNE3-F1
#
_entry.id   AF-A0A856MNE3-F1
#
_cell.length_a   1.000
_cell.length_b   1.000
_cell.length_c   1.000
_cell.angle_alpha   90.00
_cell.angle_beta   90.00
_cell.angle_gamma   90.00
#
_symmetry.space_group_name_H-M   'P 1'
#
loop_
_entity.id
_entity.type
_entity.pdbx_description
1 polymer ?
#
loop_
_entity_poly.entity_id
_entity_poly.type
_entity_poly.pdbx_seq_one_letter_code
_entity_poly.pdbx_strand_id
1 'polypeptide(L)'
;MNGTNQKPNNQNKLNFWFLKILSFLSLLYFIAIPLGWVKQKLETADVVIFAIILLVNSELLERLVKLVITKDGITLDLDKIKAEQDSQQVKIETNKANIEATTNIVQRLTSVEQEMAKSKNQNQLLVSSLLGSYELKHLRKLGSDEPFSYKKQRPFVQELRHLRALGFIENLPNKTISSMPENGNLKDYLQITEQGREYLRKREQAELENNNSFDDAIESHT
;
A
#
# COMPACT_ATOMS: atom_id res chain seq x y z
N MET A 1 18.63 -46.23 11.22
CA MET A 1 18.55 -45.19 12.27
C MET A 1 17.09 -44.87 12.49
N ASN A 2 16.49 -45.38 13.57
CA ASN A 2 15.06 -45.25 13.88
C ASN A 2 14.80 -43.91 14.58
N GLY A 3 13.97 -43.08 13.98
CA GLY A 3 13.43 -41.87 14.61
C GLY A 3 12.21 -42.20 15.46
N THR A 4 12.35 -42.16 16.77
CA THR A 4 11.20 -42.23 17.70
C THR A 4 10.55 -40.85 17.79
N ASN A 5 9.42 -40.69 17.12
CA ASN A 5 8.49 -39.57 17.31
C ASN A 5 7.85 -39.67 18.71
N GLN A 6 8.38 -38.92 19.68
CA GLN A 6 7.67 -38.69 20.94
C GLN A 6 6.71 -37.51 20.74
N LYS A 7 5.41 -37.80 20.65
CA LYS A 7 4.33 -36.81 20.77
C LYS A 7 4.52 -36.04 22.08
N PRO A 8 4.50 -34.69 22.09
CA PRO A 8 4.60 -33.93 23.32
C PRO A 8 3.41 -34.28 24.23
N ASN A 9 3.72 -34.88 25.39
CA ASN A 9 2.75 -35.33 26.37
C ASN A 9 2.01 -34.11 26.96
N ASN A 10 0.86 -33.79 26.37
CA ASN A 10 0.01 -32.66 26.76
C ASN A 10 -0.58 -32.81 28.19
N GLN A 11 -0.52 -34.01 28.78
CA GLN A 11 -0.93 -34.21 30.17
C GLN A 11 0.04 -33.56 31.17
N ASN A 12 1.35 -33.58 30.88
CA ASN A 12 2.33 -32.91 31.74
C ASN A 12 2.17 -31.38 31.71
N LYS A 13 1.73 -30.83 30.57
CA LYS A 13 1.49 -29.39 30.38
C LYS A 13 0.21 -28.93 31.10
N LEU A 14 -0.85 -29.74 31.06
CA LEU A 14 -2.08 -29.51 31.83
C LEU A 14 -1.84 -29.59 33.34
N ASN A 15 -1.09 -30.60 33.80
CA ASN A 15 -0.74 -30.73 35.22
C ASN A 15 0.12 -29.55 35.70
N PHE A 16 1.05 -29.06 34.86
CA PHE A 16 1.87 -27.90 35.18
C PHE A 16 1.06 -26.59 35.28
N TRP A 17 0.11 -26.38 34.38
CA TRP A 17 -0.78 -25.21 34.43
C TRP A 17 -1.76 -25.28 35.60
N PHE A 18 -2.31 -26.47 35.89
CA PHE A 18 -3.20 -26.70 37.02
C PHE A 18 -2.47 -26.48 38.37
N LEU A 19 -1.22 -26.96 38.49
CA LEU A 19 -0.39 -26.71 39.67
C LEU A 19 -0.13 -25.21 39.89
N LYS A 20 0.10 -24.44 38.82
CA LYS A 20 0.26 -22.98 38.90
C LYS A 20 -1.01 -22.28 39.40
N ILE A 21 -2.19 -22.69 38.91
CA ILE A 21 -3.47 -22.13 39.34
C ILE A 21 -3.77 -22.50 40.80
N LEU A 22 -3.56 -23.75 41.17
CA LEU A 22 -3.79 -24.24 42.52
C LEU A 22 -2.92 -23.49 43.53
N SER A 23 -1.66 -23.23 43.16
CA SER A 23 -0.74 -22.43 43.95
C SER A 23 -1.20 -20.97 44.09
N PHE A 24 -1.77 -20.38 43.02
CA PHE A 24 -2.30 -19.02 43.06
C PHE A 24 -3.57 -18.90 43.92
N LEU A 25 -4.48 -19.89 43.81
CA LEU A 25 -5.68 -19.97 44.65
C LEU A 25 -5.34 -20.14 46.13
N SER A 26 -4.35 -20.98 46.44
CA SER A 26 -3.87 -21.19 47.81
C SER A 26 -3.28 -19.90 48.40
N LEU A 27 -2.51 -19.15 47.60
CA LEU A 27 -1.97 -17.85 48.01
C LEU A 27 -3.09 -16.83 48.27
N LEU A 28 -4.09 -16.77 47.39
CA LEU A 28 -5.24 -15.87 47.56
C LEU A 28 -6.05 -16.21 48.82
N TYR A 29 -6.28 -17.50 49.08
CA TYR A 29 -6.95 -17.98 50.28
C TYR A 29 -6.20 -17.57 51.55
N PHE A 30 -4.86 -17.68 51.55
CA PHE A 30 -4.03 -17.30 52.69
C PHE A 30 -4.05 -15.79 52.98
N ILE A 31 -4.17 -14.96 51.94
CA ILE A 31 -4.31 -13.49 52.07
C ILE A 31 -5.72 -13.12 52.57
N ALA A 32 -6.75 -13.89 52.20
CA ALA A 32 -8.14 -13.63 52.59
C ALA A 32 -8.41 -13.81 54.11
N ILE A 33 -7.59 -14.62 54.79
CA ILE A 33 -7.74 -14.89 56.23
C ILE A 33 -7.39 -13.68 57.12
N PRO A 34 -6.21 -13.03 57.01
CA PRO A 34 -5.91 -11.82 57.77
C PRO A 34 -6.81 -10.64 57.39
N LEU A 35 -7.39 -10.64 56.19
CA LEU A 35 -8.39 -9.65 55.74
C LEU A 35 -9.80 -9.90 56.31
N GLY A 36 -10.01 -11.01 57.06
CA GLY A 36 -11.29 -11.32 57.71
C GLY A 36 -12.39 -11.80 56.76
N TRP A 37 -12.05 -12.14 55.51
CA TRP A 37 -13.02 -12.61 54.52
C TRP A 37 -13.45 -14.07 54.74
N VAL A 38 -12.63 -14.84 55.47
CA VAL A 38 -12.92 -16.24 55.84
C VAL A 38 -12.87 -16.35 57.36
N LYS A 39 -13.91 -16.92 57.98
CA LYS A 39 -14.04 -17.04 59.45
C LYS A 39 -13.30 -18.24 60.07
N GLN A 40 -12.55 -19.00 59.26
CA GLN A 40 -11.78 -20.16 59.72
C GLN A 40 -10.47 -19.71 60.38
N LYS A 41 -10.11 -20.35 61.49
CA LYS A 41 -8.83 -20.12 62.17
C LYS A 41 -7.75 -20.94 61.46
N LEU A 42 -6.62 -20.31 61.15
CA LEU A 42 -5.45 -20.98 60.60
C LEU A 42 -5.00 -22.08 61.56
N GLU A 43 -5.13 -23.33 61.13
CA GLU A 43 -4.60 -24.46 61.89
C GLU A 43 -3.17 -24.74 61.42
N THR A 44 -2.35 -25.32 62.30
CA THR A 44 -0.93 -25.60 62.00
C THR A 44 -0.78 -26.48 60.73
N ALA A 45 -1.78 -27.31 60.44
CA ALA A 45 -1.83 -28.13 59.23
C ALA A 45 -1.88 -27.29 57.94
N ASP A 46 -2.64 -26.19 57.91
CA ASP A 46 -2.78 -25.33 56.72
C ASP A 46 -1.48 -24.62 56.38
N VAL A 47 -0.73 -24.20 57.40
CA VAL A 47 0.57 -23.53 57.25
C VAL A 47 1.62 -24.49 56.67
N VAL A 48 1.61 -25.75 57.10
CA VAL A 48 2.54 -26.77 56.60
C VAL A 48 2.24 -27.11 55.14
N ILE A 49 0.96 -27.24 54.77
CA ILE A 49 0.55 -27.48 53.38
C ILE A 49 0.97 -26.32 52.48
N PHE A 50 0.78 -25.08 52.94
CA PHE A 50 1.20 -23.89 52.20
C PHE A 50 2.72 -23.82 52.01
N ALA A 51 3.50 -24.15 53.05
CA ALA A 51 4.95 -24.18 52.97
C ALA A 51 5.45 -25.21 51.94
N ILE A 52 4.80 -26.37 51.85
CA ILE A 52 5.14 -27.41 50.86
C ILE A 52 4.78 -26.94 49.44
N ILE A 53 3.62 -26.32 49.24
CA ILE A 53 3.19 -25.79 47.94
C ILE A 53 4.16 -24.70 47.43
N LEU A 54 4.63 -23.84 48.33
CA LEU A 54 5.63 -22.81 47.99
C LEU A 54 6.99 -23.42 47.64
N LEU A 55 7.45 -24.45 48.37
CA LEU A 55 8.72 -25.15 48.08
C LEU A 55 8.72 -25.82 46.71
N VAL A 56 7.57 -26.36 46.28
CA VAL A 56 7.41 -27.01 44.97
C VAL A 56 7.32 -25.99 43.83
N ASN A 57 6.95 -24.74 44.12
CA ASN A 57 6.78 -23.68 43.13
C ASN A 57 7.87 -22.60 43.26
N SER A 58 9.10 -22.97 42.89
CA SER A 58 10.30 -22.12 43.00
C SER A 58 10.18 -20.76 42.30
N GLU A 59 9.39 -20.67 41.22
CA GLU A 59 9.15 -19.42 40.49
C GLU A 59 8.38 -18.38 41.32
N LEU A 60 7.50 -18.82 42.24
CA LEU A 60 6.80 -17.91 43.14
C LEU A 60 7.71 -17.40 44.27
N LEU A 61 8.62 -18.25 44.76
CA LEU A 61 9.65 -17.83 45.71
C LEU A 61 10.53 -16.73 45.10
N GLU A 62 10.94 -16.85 43.83
CA GLU A 62 11.70 -15.79 43.15
C GLU A 62 10.93 -14.47 43.02
N ARG A 63 9.61 -14.54 42.79
CA ARG A 63 8.75 -13.34 42.72
C ARG A 63 8.49 -12.73 44.10
N LEU A 64 8.41 -13.54 45.15
CA LEU A 64 8.28 -13.08 46.54
C LEU A 64 9.60 -12.50 47.06
N VAL A 65 10.77 -13.02 46.63
CA VAL A 65 12.08 -12.47 46.98
C VAL A 65 12.27 -11.04 46.45
N LYS A 66 11.65 -10.69 45.32
CA LYS A 66 11.60 -9.30 44.82
C LYS A 66 10.65 -8.39 45.60
N LEU A 67 9.80 -8.99 46.43
CA LEU A 67 8.78 -8.32 47.24
C LEU A 67 9.30 -8.30 48.69
N VAL A 68 10.27 -7.42 48.95
CA VAL A 68 10.83 -7.29 50.30
C VAL A 68 9.77 -6.64 51.19
N ILE A 69 9.15 -7.46 52.05
CA ILE A 69 8.24 -7.01 53.11
C ILE A 69 9.11 -6.66 54.32
N THR A 70 9.46 -5.39 54.47
CA THR A 70 10.08 -4.88 55.69
C THR A 70 9.02 -4.56 56.73
N LYS A 71 9.43 -4.31 57.98
CA LYS A 71 8.54 -3.95 59.10
C LYS A 71 7.72 -2.66 58.83
N ASP A 72 8.10 -1.92 57.79
CA ASP A 72 7.50 -0.65 57.37
C ASP A 72 6.66 -0.76 56.07
N GLY A 73 6.51 -1.96 55.47
CA GLY A 73 5.65 -2.19 54.29
C GLY A 73 6.31 -2.93 53.11
N ILE A 74 5.61 -3.01 51.98
CA ILE A 74 6.10 -3.60 50.71
C ILE A 74 6.94 -2.54 49.98
N THR A 75 8.24 -2.79 49.80
CA THR A 75 9.12 -1.92 49.00
C THR A 75 9.25 -2.47 47.58
N LEU A 76 8.52 -1.86 46.64
CA LEU A 76 8.65 -2.13 45.21
C LEU A 76 9.77 -1.24 44.65
N ASP A 77 10.61 -1.76 43.75
CA ASP A 77 11.73 -1.05 43.08
C ASP A 77 11.18 -0.01 42.07
N LEU A 78 10.45 0.99 42.59
CA LEU A 78 9.68 2.00 41.87
C LEU A 78 10.55 2.87 40.97
N ASP A 79 11.82 3.05 41.33
CA ASP A 79 12.77 3.89 40.59
C ASP A 79 13.10 3.30 39.21
N LYS A 80 13.22 1.97 39.10
CA LYS A 80 13.44 1.31 37.79
C LYS A 80 12.21 1.37 36.89
N ILE A 81 11.04 1.15 37.48
CA ILE A 81 9.77 1.18 36.75
C ILE A 81 9.51 2.60 36.22
N LYS A 82 9.79 3.64 37.03
CA LYS A 82 9.64 5.03 36.62
C LYS A 82 10.60 5.42 35.48
N ALA A 83 11.86 5.02 35.57
CA ALA A 83 12.85 5.28 34.51
C ALA A 83 12.47 4.62 33.17
N GLU A 84 11.91 3.40 33.21
CA GLU A 84 11.44 2.71 32.01
C GLU A 84 10.19 3.37 31.43
N GLN A 85 9.27 3.85 32.28
CA GLN A 85 8.07 4.56 31.86
C GLN A 85 8.39 5.91 31.19
N ASP A 86 9.36 6.66 31.73
CA ASP A 86 9.84 7.90 31.15
C ASP A 86 10.50 7.66 29.78
N SER A 87 11.32 6.61 29.66
CA SER A 87 11.94 6.23 28.37
C SER A 87 10.90 5.81 27.33
N GLN A 88 9.84 5.11 27.73
CA GLN A 88 8.75 4.72 26.84
C GLN A 88 7.95 5.92 26.37
N GLN A 89 7.65 6.90 27.24
CA GLN A 89 6.94 8.12 26.84
C GLN A 89 7.70 8.89 25.75
N VAL A 90 9.02 9.08 25.92
CA VAL A 90 9.84 9.77 24.91
C VAL A 90 9.82 9.07 23.55
N LYS A 91 9.87 7.72 23.54
CA LYS A 91 9.78 6.93 22.31
C LYS A 91 8.40 7.04 21.65
N ILE A 92 7.34 7.06 22.46
CA ILE A 92 5.96 7.21 21.97
C ILE A 92 5.77 8.60 21.35
N GLU A 93 6.26 9.66 21.98
CA GLU A 93 6.19 11.02 21.43
C GLU A 93 6.96 11.13 20.11
N THR A 94 8.16 10.54 20.05
CA THR A 94 8.97 10.51 18.83
C THR A 94 8.26 9.76 17.70
N ASN A 95 7.67 8.59 18.01
CA ASN A 95 6.93 7.80 17.03
C ASN A 95 5.66 8.52 16.58
N LYS A 96 4.97 9.22 17.47
CA LYS A 96 3.79 10.03 17.13
C LYS A 96 4.15 11.14 16.15
N ALA A 97 5.23 11.88 16.41
CA ALA A 97 5.72 12.92 15.49
C ALA A 97 6.07 12.34 14.11
N ASN A 98 6.71 11.16 14.08
CA ASN A 98 7.02 10.46 12.82
C ASN A 98 5.76 10.00 12.05
N ILE A 99 4.74 9.52 12.76
CA ILE A 99 3.45 9.13 12.16
C ILE A 99 2.74 10.36 11.58
N GLU A 100 2.73 11.49 12.29
CA GLU A 100 2.15 12.74 11.80
C GLU A 100 2.88 13.25 10.55
N ALA A 101 4.21 13.21 10.54
CA ALA A 101 5.01 13.53 9.36
C ALA A 101 4.69 12.61 8.17
N THR A 102 4.59 11.30 8.41
CA THR A 102 4.25 10.31 7.39
C THR A 102 2.84 10.54 6.84
N THR A 103 1.87 10.85 7.70
CA THR A 103 0.49 11.15 7.31
C THR A 103 0.42 12.36 6.39
N ASN A 104 1.15 13.42 6.73
CA ASN A 104 1.24 14.61 5.89
C ASN A 104 1.88 14.31 4.51
N ILE A 105 2.89 13.44 4.46
CA ILE A 105 3.50 13.01 3.20
C ILE A 105 2.49 12.25 2.34
N VAL A 106 1.75 11.29 2.93
CA VAL A 106 0.72 10.52 2.22
C VAL A 106 -0.36 11.45 1.68
N GLN A 107 -0.84 12.41 2.47
CA GLN A 107 -1.85 13.37 2.02
C GLN A 107 -1.36 14.21 0.83
N ARG A 108 -0.09 14.63 0.83
CA ARG A 108 0.52 15.33 -0.30
C ARG A 108 0.67 14.45 -1.53
N LEU A 109 1.03 13.18 -1.36
CA LEU A 109 1.12 12.22 -2.46
C LEU A 109 -0.25 12.04 -3.12
N THR A 110 -1.31 11.88 -2.33
CA THR A 110 -2.67 11.76 -2.86
C THR A 110 -3.09 13.01 -3.64
N SER A 111 -2.79 14.21 -3.16
CA SER A 111 -3.09 15.44 -3.92
C SER A 111 -2.30 15.52 -5.23
N VAL A 112 -1.03 15.11 -5.22
CA VAL A 112 -0.18 15.08 -6.43
C VAL A 112 -0.71 14.06 -7.44
N GLU A 113 -1.13 12.88 -6.99
CA GLU A 113 -1.75 11.86 -7.84
C GLU A 113 -3.03 12.37 -8.50
N GLN A 114 -3.88 13.08 -7.75
CA GLN A 114 -5.11 13.70 -8.27
C GLN A 114 -4.80 14.77 -9.32
N GLU A 115 -3.81 15.63 -9.07
CA GLU A 115 -3.37 16.64 -10.03
C GLU A 115 -2.80 16.01 -11.30
N MET A 116 -1.98 14.96 -11.17
CA MET A 116 -1.47 14.21 -12.31
C MET A 116 -2.58 13.56 -13.12
N ALA A 117 -3.58 12.95 -12.47
CA ALA A 117 -4.73 12.36 -13.15
C ALA A 117 -5.53 13.42 -13.93
N LYS A 118 -5.77 14.59 -13.31
CA LYS A 118 -6.45 15.70 -13.97
C LYS A 118 -5.65 16.24 -15.16
N SER A 119 -4.34 16.40 -15.01
CA SER A 119 -3.45 16.85 -16.09
C SER A 119 -3.40 15.84 -17.24
N LYS A 120 -3.33 14.54 -16.93
CA LYS A 120 -3.39 13.45 -17.93
C LYS A 120 -4.68 13.53 -18.73
N ASN A 121 -5.83 13.65 -18.06
CA ASN A 121 -7.14 13.78 -18.72
C ASN A 121 -7.21 15.02 -19.63
N GLN A 122 -6.74 16.17 -19.16
CA GLN A 122 -6.72 17.40 -19.97
C GLN A 122 -5.82 17.25 -21.21
N ASN A 123 -4.62 16.69 -21.05
CA ASN A 123 -3.71 16.45 -22.17
C ASN A 123 -4.29 15.45 -23.17
N GLN A 124 -5.01 14.41 -22.72
CA GLN A 124 -5.70 13.47 -23.60
C GLN A 124 -6.81 14.13 -24.42
N LEU A 125 -7.61 15.01 -23.79
CA LEU A 125 -8.65 15.79 -24.48
C LEU A 125 -8.06 16.75 -25.54
N LEU A 126 -6.91 17.34 -25.25
CA LEU A 126 -6.20 18.18 -26.21
C LEU A 126 -5.67 17.33 -27.38
N VAL A 127 -5.03 16.21 -27.11
CA VAL A 127 -4.53 15.28 -28.15
C VAL A 127 -5.67 14.74 -29.01
N SER A 128 -6.85 14.49 -28.44
CA SER A 128 -8.02 13.99 -29.18
C SER A 128 -8.75 15.06 -30.01
N SER A 129 -8.57 16.35 -29.72
CA SER A 129 -9.24 17.45 -30.43
C SER A 129 -8.39 18.16 -31.50
N LEU A 130 -7.07 17.94 -31.51
CA LEU A 130 -6.15 18.65 -32.43
C LEU A 130 -6.38 18.37 -33.92
N LEU A 131 -6.77 17.15 -34.29
CA LEU A 131 -7.02 16.76 -35.68
C LEU A 131 -8.46 16.30 -35.87
N GLY A 132 -9.06 16.74 -36.98
CA GLY A 132 -10.34 16.19 -37.45
C GLY A 132 -10.23 14.72 -37.88
N SER A 133 -11.38 14.06 -38.04
CA SER A 133 -11.44 12.65 -38.44
C SER A 133 -10.78 12.37 -39.80
N TYR A 134 -10.94 13.28 -40.77
CA TYR A 134 -10.32 13.17 -42.10
C TYR A 134 -8.80 13.35 -42.04
N GLU A 135 -8.32 14.35 -41.31
CA GLU A 135 -6.89 14.61 -41.13
C GLU A 135 -6.18 13.46 -40.41
N LEU A 136 -6.80 12.92 -39.36
CA LEU A 136 -6.29 11.74 -38.66
C LEU A 136 -6.20 10.53 -39.60
N LYS A 137 -7.23 10.31 -40.44
CA LYS A 137 -7.23 9.24 -41.44
C LYS A 137 -6.09 9.43 -42.45
N HIS A 138 -5.82 10.66 -42.87
CA HIS A 138 -4.71 10.96 -43.77
C HIS A 138 -3.36 10.74 -43.10
N LEU A 139 -3.19 11.16 -41.85
CA LEU A 139 -1.96 10.94 -41.08
C LEU A 139 -1.70 9.44 -40.86
N ARG A 140 -2.72 8.64 -40.50
CA ARG A 140 -2.62 7.18 -40.36
C ARG A 140 -2.21 6.50 -41.66
N LYS A 141 -2.80 6.89 -42.80
CA LYS A 141 -2.45 6.36 -44.12
C LYS A 141 -1.06 6.77 -44.60
N LEU A 142 -0.57 7.94 -44.19
CA LEU A 142 0.82 8.34 -44.45
C LEU A 142 1.80 7.53 -43.61
N GLY A 143 1.42 7.16 -42.39
CA GLY A 143 2.23 6.33 -41.48
C GLY A 143 2.15 4.83 -41.71
N SER A 144 1.20 4.32 -42.51
CA SER A 144 1.14 2.90 -42.87
C SER A 144 2.21 2.54 -43.91
N ASP A 145 2.35 1.27 -44.27
CA ASP A 145 3.20 0.83 -45.39
C ASP A 145 2.47 0.87 -46.74
N GLU A 146 1.15 1.04 -46.74
CA GLU A 146 0.33 0.95 -47.96
C GLU A 146 0.46 2.19 -48.86
N PRO A 147 0.33 2.06 -50.19
CA PRO A 147 0.23 3.21 -51.09
C PRO A 147 -0.96 4.11 -50.72
N PHE A 148 -0.76 5.43 -50.75
CA PHE A 148 -1.81 6.40 -50.47
C PHE A 148 -2.24 7.12 -51.74
N SER A 149 -3.14 6.50 -52.49
CA SER A 149 -3.81 7.12 -53.63
C SER A 149 -4.73 8.26 -53.20
N TYR A 150 -4.60 9.43 -53.82
CA TYR A 150 -5.43 10.60 -53.56
C TYR A 150 -6.01 11.21 -54.84
N LYS A 151 -7.09 11.99 -54.65
CA LYS A 151 -7.64 12.92 -55.64
C LYS A 151 -7.55 14.32 -55.07
N LYS A 152 -6.89 15.24 -55.77
CA LYS A 152 -6.67 16.61 -55.33
C LYS A 152 -8.01 17.32 -55.26
N GLN A 153 -8.33 17.82 -54.08
CA GLN A 153 -9.52 18.64 -53.82
C GLN A 153 -9.11 19.76 -52.89
N ARG A 154 -9.82 20.90 -52.97
CA ARG A 154 -9.50 22.07 -52.12
C ARG A 154 -9.48 21.74 -50.61
N PRO A 155 -10.49 21.04 -50.05
CA PRO A 155 -10.48 20.67 -48.64
C PRO A 155 -9.28 19.78 -48.28
N PHE A 156 -9.02 18.75 -49.10
CA PHE A 156 -7.88 17.85 -48.91
C PHE A 156 -6.52 18.59 -48.89
N VAL A 157 -6.33 19.56 -49.80
CA VAL A 157 -5.11 20.38 -49.81
C VAL A 157 -4.99 21.28 -48.57
N GLN A 158 -6.11 21.77 -48.04
CA GLN A 158 -6.12 22.56 -46.79
C GLN A 158 -5.73 21.70 -45.59
N GLU A 159 -6.28 20.49 -45.49
CA GLU A 159 -5.93 19.51 -44.46
C GLU A 159 -4.45 19.16 -44.48
N LEU A 160 -3.86 18.90 -45.66
CA LEU A 160 -2.42 18.65 -45.78
C LEU A 160 -1.57 19.86 -45.37
N ARG A 161 -2.01 21.07 -45.68
CA ARG A 161 -1.31 22.29 -45.24
C ARG A 161 -1.40 22.45 -43.74
N HIS A 162 -2.53 22.11 -43.12
CA HIS A 162 -2.73 22.14 -41.69
C HIS A 162 -1.84 21.11 -40.98
N LEU A 163 -1.86 19.84 -41.42
CA LEU A 163 -0.96 18.79 -40.92
C LEU A 163 0.52 19.17 -40.99
N ARG A 164 0.92 19.85 -42.08
CA ARG A 164 2.29 20.35 -42.24
C ARG A 164 2.60 21.51 -41.30
N ALA A 165 1.66 22.43 -41.10
CA ALA A 165 1.82 23.56 -40.17
C ALA A 165 1.97 23.08 -38.72
N LEU A 166 1.33 21.97 -38.37
CA LEU A 166 1.48 21.31 -37.06
C LEU A 166 2.79 20.50 -36.94
N GLY A 167 3.56 20.35 -38.02
CA GLY A 167 4.81 19.59 -38.04
C GLY A 167 4.63 18.07 -38.08
N PHE A 168 3.41 17.56 -38.34
CA PHE A 168 3.15 16.11 -38.41
C PHE A 168 3.57 15.48 -39.73
N ILE A 169 3.63 16.28 -40.79
CA ILE A 169 4.08 15.85 -42.12
C ILE A 169 5.04 16.89 -42.69
N GLU A 170 5.91 16.45 -43.60
CA GLU A 170 6.84 17.32 -44.31
C GLU A 170 6.88 16.98 -45.80
N ASN A 171 7.34 17.95 -46.61
CA ASN A 171 7.50 17.69 -48.04
C ASN A 171 8.81 16.95 -48.29
N LEU A 172 8.79 16.04 -49.27
CA LEU A 172 10.02 15.47 -49.81
C LEU A 172 10.85 16.54 -50.55
N PRO A 173 12.17 16.32 -50.70
CA PRO A 173 13.04 17.26 -51.43
C PRO A 173 12.49 17.58 -52.82
N ASN A 174 12.43 18.88 -53.14
CA ASN A 174 11.90 19.40 -54.41
C ASN A 174 10.41 19.09 -54.69
N LYS A 175 9.64 18.71 -53.66
CA LYS A 175 8.20 18.48 -53.77
C LYS A 175 7.44 19.52 -52.95
N THR A 176 6.27 19.91 -53.44
CA THR A 176 5.35 20.78 -52.69
C THR A 176 3.92 20.29 -52.83
N ILE A 177 3.08 20.59 -51.83
CA ILE A 177 1.63 20.33 -51.89
C ILE A 177 1.00 21.03 -53.12
N SER A 178 1.49 22.22 -53.49
CA SER A 178 0.95 22.97 -54.62
C SER A 178 1.23 22.30 -55.97
N SER A 179 2.41 21.69 -56.12
CA SER A 179 2.86 21.01 -57.35
C SER A 179 2.30 19.59 -57.52
N MET A 180 1.49 19.11 -56.59
CA MET A 180 0.88 17.78 -56.68
C MET A 180 -0.07 17.67 -57.89
N PRO A 181 -0.04 16.59 -58.67
CA PRO A 181 -1.02 16.32 -59.73
C PRO A 181 -2.42 16.09 -59.17
N GLU A 182 -3.44 16.12 -60.03
CA GLU A 182 -4.84 15.91 -59.66
C GLU A 182 -5.10 14.52 -59.06
N ASN A 183 -4.33 13.50 -59.46
CA ASN A 183 -4.35 12.18 -58.85
C ASN A 183 -2.93 11.64 -58.74
N GLY A 184 -2.65 10.81 -57.74
CA GLY A 184 -1.35 10.19 -57.54
C GLY A 184 -1.22 9.52 -56.19
N ASN A 185 0.00 9.10 -55.83
CA ASN A 185 0.34 8.61 -54.50
C ASN A 185 0.90 9.76 -53.65
N LEU A 186 0.32 9.99 -52.47
CA LEU A 186 0.70 11.11 -51.60
C LEU A 186 2.12 10.96 -51.05
N LYS A 187 2.57 9.71 -50.88
CA LYS A 187 3.90 9.37 -50.36
C LYS A 187 5.04 9.75 -51.31
N ASP A 188 4.74 10.03 -52.58
CA ASP A 188 5.73 10.51 -53.55
C ASP A 188 6.04 12.01 -53.36
N TYR A 189 5.28 12.70 -52.50
CA TYR A 189 5.37 14.14 -52.27
C TYR A 189 5.57 14.51 -50.81
N LEU A 190 5.01 13.72 -49.89
CA LEU A 190 5.00 14.00 -48.46
C LEU A 190 5.43 12.77 -47.67
N GLN A 191 6.06 13.01 -46.53
CA GLN A 191 6.37 11.97 -45.55
C GLN A 191 5.90 12.38 -44.16
N ILE A 192 5.61 11.39 -43.32
CA ILE A 192 5.28 11.61 -41.91
C ILE A 192 6.56 11.88 -41.12
N THR A 193 6.52 12.90 -40.26
CA THR A 193 7.64 13.23 -39.36
C THR A 193 7.63 12.32 -38.13
N GLU A 194 8.69 12.38 -37.32
CA GLU A 194 8.69 11.69 -36.03
C GLU A 194 7.59 12.21 -35.09
N GLN A 195 7.37 13.53 -35.10
CA GLN A 195 6.29 14.14 -34.31
C GLN A 195 4.91 13.61 -34.73
N GLY A 196 4.68 13.40 -36.03
CA GLY A 196 3.45 12.79 -36.54
C GLY A 196 3.26 11.35 -36.06
N ARG A 197 4.35 10.55 -36.03
CA ARG A 197 4.32 9.17 -35.51
C ARG A 197 4.06 9.12 -34.01
N GLU A 198 4.73 9.97 -33.24
CA GLU A 198 4.50 10.10 -31.80
C GLU A 198 3.05 10.47 -31.48
N TYR A 199 2.49 11.41 -32.24
CA TYR A 199 1.09 11.79 -32.09
C TYR A 199 0.15 10.60 -32.34
N LEU A 200 0.38 9.82 -33.40
CA LEU A 200 -0.43 8.62 -33.68
C LEU A 200 -0.37 7.60 -32.54
N ARG A 201 0.82 7.33 -31.95
CA ARG A 201 0.94 6.42 -30.80
C ARG A 201 0.19 6.94 -29.58
N LYS A 202 0.33 8.23 -29.23
CA LYS A 202 -0.38 8.83 -28.09
C LYS A 202 -1.89 8.80 -28.28
N ARG A 203 -2.35 8.99 -29.53
CA ARG A 203 -3.76 8.94 -29.89
C ARG A 203 -4.32 7.52 -29.76
N GLU A 204 -3.60 6.51 -30.23
CA GLU A 204 -3.97 5.10 -30.11
C GLU A 204 -4.05 4.66 -28.64
N GLN A 205 -3.07 5.05 -27.82
CA GLN A 205 -3.09 4.81 -26.37
C GLN A 205 -4.31 5.46 -25.70
N ALA A 206 -4.63 6.72 -26.05
CA ALA A 206 -5.80 7.41 -25.51
C ALA A 206 -7.12 6.78 -25.96
N GLU A 207 -7.20 6.22 -27.18
CA GLU A 207 -8.37 5.48 -27.67
C GLU A 207 -8.54 4.14 -26.92
N LEU A 208 -7.44 3.41 -26.68
CA LEU A 208 -7.45 2.15 -25.91
C LEU A 208 -7.83 2.36 -24.43
N GLU A 209 -7.27 3.38 -23.77
CA GLU A 209 -7.61 3.70 -22.37
C GLU A 209 -9.08 4.09 -22.20
N ASN A 210 -9.65 4.83 -23.15
CA ASN A 210 -11.08 5.19 -23.10
C ASN A 210 -12.01 3.99 -23.27
N ASN A 211 -11.64 3.02 -24.12
CA ASN A 211 -12.46 1.82 -24.32
C ASN A 211 -12.40 0.88 -23.11
N ASN A 212 -11.23 0.67 -22.52
CA ASN A 212 -11.07 -0.18 -21.33
C ASN A 212 -11.77 0.41 -20.08
N SER A 213 -11.76 1.75 -19.93
CA SER A 213 -12.48 2.41 -18.83
C SER A 213 -14.01 2.26 -18.94
N PHE A 214 -14.54 1.94 -20.13
CA PHE A 214 -15.96 1.71 -20.35
C PHE A 214 -16.36 0.27 -20.00
N ASP A 215 -15.50 -0.70 -20.29
CA ASP A 215 -15.74 -2.12 -19.99
C ASP A 215 -15.67 -2.42 -18.48
N ASP A 216 -14.71 -1.83 -17.75
CA ASP A 216 -14.61 -1.97 -16.29
C ASP A 216 -15.85 -1.41 -15.54
N ALA A 217 -16.53 -0.42 -16.12
CA ALA A 217 -17.75 0.17 -15.55
C ALA A 217 -19.01 -0.68 -15.79
N ILE A 218 -18.99 -1.54 -16.82
CA ILE A 218 -20.10 -2.45 -17.14
C ILE A 218 -20.01 -3.70 -16.26
N GLU A 219 -18.82 -4.23 -16.01
CA GLU A 219 -18.63 -5.40 -15.15
C GLU A 219 -18.91 -5.12 -13.66
N SER A 220 -18.82 -3.87 -13.19
CA SER A 220 -19.19 -3.52 -11.80
C SER A 220 -20.71 -3.46 -11.54
N HIS A 221 -21.53 -3.60 -12.58
CA HIS A 221 -22.98 -3.46 -12.51
C HIS A 221 -23.77 -4.70 -12.98
N THR A 222 -23.10 -5.81 -13.23
CA THR A 222 -23.69 -7.14 -13.47
C THR A 222 -23.30 -8.12 -12.38
#